data_AF-K9TTN0-F1
#
_entry.id   AF-K9TTN0-F1
#
_cell.length_a   1.000
_cell.length_b   1.000
_cell.length_c   1.000
_cell.angle_alpha   90.00
_cell.angle_beta   90.00
_cell.angle_gamma   90.00
#
_symmetry.space_group_name_H-M   'P 1'
#
loop_
_entity.id
_entity.type
_entity.pdbx_description
1 polymer ?
#
loop_
_entity_poly.entity_id
_entity_poly.type
_entity_poly.pdbx_seq_one_letter_code
_entity_poly.pdbx_strand_id
1 'polypeptide(L)'
;MFLSNLLRRVQLPKLSIQISMWKTFYIKPNEIGILYYRSDFKKILQPGTYTYLGRHWQVKTYDLNQPEVKIENLELLLRTHEAELQEHLLIIRTAFNQAALVRCGQTWISVMPNQLRAFWRGFIEVESHIFNLEESLELPAEFVQQLRGLAINGLKKFQISEYEIGLLYVQNNFIRPLEQGEYAFWTVNRDVALRTLSRIVPNPDFPLEDVMIEQHPEFVSAYCEVVQLQDRQVAIVRYLGKVIAILPPTSRKLFWRGVELEMIDISSNAKLSPNLVAELLAGSKEVLLLSHNSLHVREVPAQHVGLLYVNQEFQALLEPGIHAWWLYGRSFQTEVIDMRLQNIEVSGQDILSKDKVPLRLNLTAGFRIQDPLRAKNGLSDISSFLYKELQFALRAAVGEQTLDALLENKGAIDRSVAEYIRSKTADYGIEVDSVGVKDIILPGEIKTILSKVVEAEKAAQANVVRRREETAATRSMLNTAKVMEDNPVALRLKELEVLERIAEKIDRIQVNGSLDSILTELIQINRQ
;
A
#
# COMPACT_ATOMS: atom_id res chain seq x y z
N MET A 1 62.49 -16.32 112.78
CA MET A 1 63.85 -16.95 112.73
C MET A 1 64.03 -17.43 111.29
N PHE A 2 64.62 -16.62 110.41
CA PHE A 2 66.07 -16.56 110.12
C PHE A 2 66.66 -17.90 109.65
N LEU A 3 67.28 -17.82 108.45
CA LEU A 3 68.18 -18.79 107.80
C LEU A 3 67.46 -20.01 107.21
N SER A 4 67.69 -20.41 105.98
CA SER A 4 68.99 -20.57 105.31
C SER A 4 68.80 -20.54 103.79
N ASN A 5 69.42 -19.56 103.12
CA ASN A 5 70.67 -19.72 102.35
C ASN A 5 70.46 -20.32 100.95
N LEU A 6 70.64 -19.51 99.90
CA LEU A 6 71.88 -19.42 99.10
C LEU A 6 72.09 -20.72 98.30
N LEU A 7 72.14 -20.78 96.96
CA LEU A 7 72.70 -19.85 95.99
C LEU A 7 72.18 -20.17 94.57
N ARG A 8 71.88 -19.08 93.86
CA ARG A 8 72.21 -18.74 92.46
C ARG A 8 72.75 -19.81 91.48
N ARG A 9 72.03 -19.83 90.36
CA ARG A 9 72.46 -19.62 88.94
C ARG A 9 73.37 -20.66 88.28
N VAL A 10 72.79 -21.37 87.30
CA VAL A 10 73.33 -21.56 85.95
C VAL A 10 72.17 -21.42 84.94
N GLN A 11 72.37 -20.66 83.85
CA GLN A 11 71.42 -20.43 82.75
C GLN A 11 71.45 -21.56 81.71
N LEU A 12 70.30 -21.83 81.05
CA LEU A 12 70.07 -21.84 79.58
C LEU A 12 68.60 -22.28 79.27
N PRO A 13 68.03 -22.07 78.06
CA PRO A 13 66.83 -21.22 77.88
C PRO A 13 65.54 -21.94 77.40
N LYS A 14 64.48 -21.14 77.25
CA LYS A 14 63.25 -21.31 76.43
C LYS A 14 62.16 -22.28 76.90
N LEU A 15 60.99 -21.72 77.23
CA LEU A 15 59.72 -21.78 76.45
C LEU A 15 58.56 -21.50 77.42
N SER A 16 58.13 -20.24 77.48
CA SER A 16 56.86 -19.88 78.11
C SER A 16 55.72 -20.26 77.17
N ILE A 17 55.20 -21.48 77.33
CA ILE A 17 53.90 -21.85 76.75
C ILE A 17 52.82 -21.26 77.67
N GLN A 18 52.33 -20.06 77.34
CA GLN A 18 51.04 -19.61 77.86
C GLN A 18 49.95 -20.47 77.21
N ILE A 19 49.52 -21.51 77.93
CA ILE A 19 48.31 -22.25 77.57
C ILE A 19 47.12 -21.34 77.89
N SER A 20 46.77 -20.45 76.96
CA SER A 20 45.46 -19.81 76.99
C SER A 20 44.41 -20.91 76.76
N MET A 21 43.79 -21.38 77.85
CA MET A 21 42.64 -22.29 77.80
C MET A 21 41.31 -21.54 77.61
N TRP A 22 41.32 -20.21 77.63
CA TRP A 22 40.11 -19.38 77.51
C TRP A 22 40.05 -18.71 76.14
N LYS A 23 38.96 -18.95 75.40
CA LYS A 23 38.63 -18.22 74.17
C LYS A 23 37.52 -17.23 74.46
N THR A 24 37.77 -15.96 74.18
CA THR A 24 36.77 -14.89 74.27
C THR A 24 36.23 -14.58 72.88
N PHE A 25 34.91 -14.55 72.75
CA PHE A 25 34.20 -14.18 71.53
C PHE A 25 33.39 -12.92 71.80
N TYR A 26 33.57 -11.91 70.97
CA TYR A 26 32.81 -10.67 71.02
C TYR A 26 31.80 -10.65 69.87
N ILE A 27 30.52 -10.49 70.21
CA ILE A 27 29.42 -10.40 69.25
C ILE A 27 28.92 -8.96 69.28
N LYS A 28 28.90 -8.31 68.11
CA LYS A 28 28.48 -6.91 68.01
C LYS A 28 26.99 -6.74 68.33
N PRO A 29 26.54 -5.53 68.71
CA PRO A 29 25.12 -5.22 68.95
C PRO A 29 24.16 -5.59 67.82
N ASN A 30 24.63 -5.60 66.57
CA ASN A 30 23.85 -5.93 65.37
C ASN A 30 24.10 -7.36 64.86
N GLU A 31 24.76 -8.22 65.63
CA GLU A 31 25.10 -9.58 65.21
C GLU A 31 24.54 -10.62 66.21
N ILE A 32 24.24 -11.82 65.72
CA ILE A 32 23.98 -13.01 66.55
C ILE A 32 25.08 -14.02 66.31
N GLY A 33 25.60 -14.61 67.39
CA GLY A 33 26.59 -15.68 67.30
C GLY A 33 25.95 -17.05 67.45
N ILE A 34 26.25 -17.99 66.56
CA ILE A 34 25.94 -19.41 66.78
C ILE A 34 27.21 -20.09 67.31
N LEU A 35 27.13 -20.65 68.53
CA LEU A 35 28.22 -21.32 69.21
C LEU A 35 28.26 -22.82 68.86
N TYR A 36 29.42 -23.26 68.38
CA TYR A 36 29.74 -24.65 68.10
C TYR A 36 30.85 -25.15 69.04
N TYR A 37 30.72 -26.40 69.48
CA TYR A 37 31.79 -27.13 70.17
C TYR A 37 32.11 -28.40 69.38
N ARG A 38 33.35 -28.52 68.87
CA ARG A 38 33.73 -29.63 67.98
C ARG A 38 32.75 -29.83 66.80
N SER A 39 32.31 -28.72 66.21
CA SER A 39 31.34 -28.66 65.11
C SER A 39 29.91 -29.07 65.45
N ASP A 40 29.62 -29.37 66.73
CA ASP A 40 28.27 -29.62 67.22
C ASP A 40 27.65 -28.34 67.77
N PHE A 41 26.38 -28.10 67.48
CA PHE A 41 25.68 -26.90 67.94
C PHE A 41 25.50 -26.94 69.46
N LYS A 42 25.62 -25.76 70.09
CA LYS A 42 25.48 -25.64 71.54
C LYS A 42 24.51 -24.56 71.96
N LYS A 43 24.61 -23.35 71.39
CA LYS A 43 23.73 -22.24 71.80
C LYS A 43 23.77 -21.09 70.79
N ILE A 44 22.65 -20.36 70.73
CA ILE A 44 22.61 -19.02 70.13
C ILE A 44 23.02 -17.98 71.18
N LEU A 45 23.94 -17.11 70.82
CA LEU A 45 24.51 -16.07 71.66
C LEU A 45 24.00 -14.70 71.20
N GLN A 46 23.36 -13.99 72.12
CA GLN A 46 22.95 -12.59 71.95
C GLN A 46 24.17 -11.65 71.97
N PRO A 47 24.06 -10.40 71.52
CA PRO A 47 25.17 -9.45 71.58
C PRO A 47 25.84 -9.36 72.95
N GLY A 48 27.17 -9.41 72.98
CA GLY A 48 27.94 -9.45 74.23
C GLY A 48 29.28 -10.17 74.10
N THR A 49 30.01 -10.19 75.22
CA THR A 49 31.32 -10.84 75.31
C THR A 49 31.18 -12.16 76.06
N TYR A 50 31.47 -13.28 75.39
CA TYR A 50 31.39 -14.62 75.99
C TYR A 50 32.77 -15.24 76.06
N THR A 51 33.09 -15.86 77.19
CA THR A 51 34.38 -16.54 77.39
C THR A 51 34.14 -18.02 77.66
N TYR A 52 34.70 -18.89 76.82
CA TYR A 52 34.58 -20.35 76.96
C TYR A 52 35.94 -21.00 77.20
N LEU A 53 35.96 -22.00 78.08
CA LEU A 53 37.14 -22.80 78.39
C LEU A 53 37.27 -23.96 77.38
N GLY A 54 38.35 -23.95 76.59
CA GLY A 54 38.72 -25.04 75.66
C GLY A 54 39.08 -24.56 74.25
N ARG A 55 39.91 -25.34 73.55
CA ARG A 55 40.40 -24.98 72.20
C ARG A 55 39.36 -25.19 71.07
N HIS A 56 38.34 -26.02 71.31
CA HIS A 56 37.40 -26.52 70.30
C HIS A 56 36.10 -25.71 70.17
N TRP A 57 35.99 -24.58 70.86
CA TRP A 57 34.87 -23.64 70.68
C TRP A 57 35.07 -22.78 69.43
N GLN A 58 34.01 -22.60 68.67
CA GLN A 58 33.93 -21.75 67.49
C GLN A 58 32.59 -20.98 67.51
N VAL A 59 32.61 -19.70 67.16
CA VAL A 59 31.39 -18.89 67.01
C VAL A 59 31.33 -18.41 65.57
N LYS A 60 30.21 -18.67 64.88
CA LYS A 60 29.89 -18.03 63.60
C LYS A 60 28.94 -16.87 63.88
N THR A 61 29.32 -15.65 63.53
CA THR A 61 28.47 -14.47 63.67
C THR A 61 27.67 -14.21 62.40
N TYR A 62 26.42 -13.79 62.58
CA TYR A 62 25.48 -13.46 61.53
C TYR A 62 24.95 -12.05 61.77
N ASP A 63 24.93 -11.21 60.73
CA ASP A 63 24.41 -9.85 60.82
C ASP A 63 22.87 -9.88 60.84
N LEU A 64 22.26 -9.26 61.84
CA LEU A 64 20.81 -9.15 62.00
C LEU A 64 20.17 -8.22 60.97
N ASN A 65 20.97 -7.35 60.34
CA ASN A 65 20.49 -6.49 59.25
C ASN A 65 20.19 -7.29 57.96
N GLN A 66 20.65 -8.54 57.87
CA GLN A 66 20.29 -9.45 56.78
C GLN A 66 19.15 -10.36 57.24
N PRO A 67 17.94 -10.21 56.68
CA PRO A 67 16.77 -10.95 57.17
C PRO A 67 16.85 -12.45 56.87
N GLU A 68 17.50 -12.84 55.79
CA GLU A 68 17.72 -14.25 55.43
C GLU A 68 19.04 -14.78 55.98
N VAL A 69 18.98 -15.97 56.59
CA VAL A 69 20.14 -16.64 57.18
C VAL A 69 20.51 -17.87 56.37
N LYS A 70 21.77 -17.91 55.91
CA LYS A 70 22.36 -19.10 55.30
C LYS A 70 23.21 -19.84 56.34
N ILE A 71 22.57 -20.74 57.08
CA ILE A 71 23.25 -21.63 58.03
C ILE A 71 23.67 -22.91 57.31
N GLU A 72 24.96 -23.24 57.36
CA GLU A 72 25.47 -24.53 56.90
C GLU A 72 24.86 -25.67 57.73
N ASN A 73 24.40 -26.74 57.08
CA ASN A 73 23.77 -27.91 57.71
C ASN A 73 22.52 -27.59 58.56
N LEU A 74 21.75 -26.54 58.19
CA LEU A 74 20.49 -26.18 58.84
C LEU A 74 19.55 -27.38 59.04
N GLU A 75 19.42 -28.27 58.05
CA GLU A 75 18.60 -29.48 58.16
C GLU A 75 19.00 -30.41 59.32
N LEU A 76 20.30 -30.56 59.57
CA LEU A 76 20.83 -31.39 60.66
C LEU A 76 20.62 -30.72 62.02
N LEU A 77 20.72 -29.39 62.06
CA LEU A 77 20.48 -28.59 63.26
C LEU A 77 19.00 -28.60 63.68
N LEU A 78 18.09 -28.54 62.71
CA LEU A 78 16.65 -28.65 62.97
C LEU A 78 16.26 -30.02 63.54
N ARG A 79 16.90 -31.11 63.12
CA ARG A 79 16.58 -32.45 63.66
C ARG A 79 16.95 -32.63 65.13
N THR A 80 17.97 -31.90 65.60
CA THR A 80 18.55 -32.10 66.93
C THR A 80 18.16 -31.00 67.93
N HIS A 81 17.96 -29.76 67.45
CA HIS A 81 17.75 -28.56 68.27
C HIS A 81 16.61 -27.66 67.75
N GLU A 82 15.51 -28.24 67.26
CA GLU A 82 14.39 -27.50 66.66
C GLU A 82 13.81 -26.41 67.57
N ALA A 83 13.56 -26.75 68.85
CA ALA A 83 12.90 -25.85 69.80
C ALA A 83 13.72 -24.57 70.07
N GLU A 84 15.03 -24.71 70.29
CA GLU A 84 15.93 -23.57 70.54
C GLU A 84 16.12 -22.69 69.31
N LEU A 85 16.03 -23.28 68.11
CA LEU A 85 16.14 -22.55 66.84
C LEU A 85 14.84 -21.81 66.50
N GLN A 86 13.66 -22.38 66.74
CA GLN A 86 12.37 -21.75 66.47
C GLN A 86 12.08 -20.51 67.33
N GLU A 87 12.67 -20.43 68.53
CA GLU A 87 12.58 -19.23 69.38
C GLU A 87 13.21 -18.00 68.73
N HIS A 88 14.26 -18.19 67.93
CA HIS A 88 15.04 -17.10 67.32
C HIS A 88 14.96 -17.05 65.79
N LEU A 89 14.47 -18.10 65.13
CA LEU A 89 14.36 -18.22 63.68
C LEU A 89 12.93 -18.59 63.26
N LEU A 90 12.45 -17.92 62.23
CA LEU A 90 11.31 -18.36 61.43
C LEU A 90 11.82 -19.31 60.35
N ILE A 91 11.52 -20.60 60.50
CA ILE A 91 11.90 -21.62 59.53
C ILE A 91 10.73 -21.88 58.60
N ILE A 92 10.98 -21.79 57.30
CA ILE A 92 9.99 -22.02 56.27
C ILE A 92 10.45 -23.21 55.45
N ARG A 93 9.67 -24.29 55.54
CA ARG A 93 9.87 -25.50 54.77
C ARG A 93 8.73 -25.62 53.77
N THR A 94 9.07 -25.45 52.50
CA THR A 94 8.11 -25.62 51.40
C THR A 94 8.17 -27.05 50.86
N ALA A 95 7.00 -27.67 50.66
CA ALA A 95 6.89 -28.95 49.95
C ALA A 95 7.05 -28.77 48.42
N PHE A 96 6.98 -29.86 47.65
CA PHE A 96 7.13 -29.87 46.19
C PHE A 96 6.09 -29.01 45.45
N ASN A 97 4.89 -28.88 46.02
CA ASN A 97 3.77 -28.12 45.47
C ASN A 97 3.46 -26.86 46.27
N GLN A 98 4.37 -26.41 47.12
CA GLN A 98 4.14 -25.23 47.94
C GLN A 98 5.17 -24.15 47.61
N ALA A 99 4.71 -22.91 47.49
CA ALA A 99 5.57 -21.74 47.47
C ALA A 99 5.23 -20.86 48.67
N ALA A 100 6.19 -20.08 49.16
CA ALA A 100 5.91 -19.14 50.25
C ALA A 100 6.32 -17.72 49.87
N LEU A 101 5.56 -16.74 50.36
CA LEU A 101 5.96 -15.34 50.38
C LEU A 101 6.30 -14.95 51.80
N VAL A 102 7.48 -14.34 51.95
CA VAL A 102 8.00 -13.87 53.22
C VAL A 102 8.13 -12.37 53.13
N ARG A 103 7.41 -11.68 54.00
CA ARG A 103 7.51 -10.24 54.17
C ARG A 103 8.56 -9.97 55.24
N CYS A 104 9.64 -9.29 54.86
CA CYS A 104 10.71 -8.86 55.76
C CYS A 104 10.68 -7.32 55.80
N GLY A 105 9.95 -6.75 56.75
CA GLY A 105 9.72 -5.30 56.84
C GLY A 105 9.04 -4.73 55.59
N GLN A 106 9.79 -3.97 54.78
CA GLN A 106 9.32 -3.40 53.50
C GLN A 106 9.64 -4.26 52.27
N THR A 107 10.37 -5.36 52.44
CA THR A 107 10.81 -6.22 51.33
C THR A 107 10.05 -7.53 51.30
N TRP A 108 9.89 -8.09 50.11
CA TRP A 108 9.23 -9.38 49.89
C TRP A 108 10.19 -10.38 49.26
N ILE A 109 10.20 -11.58 49.82
CA ILE A 109 11.07 -12.67 49.39
C ILE A 109 10.18 -13.87 49.06
N SER A 110 10.28 -14.40 47.84
CA SER A 110 9.65 -15.67 47.49
C SER A 110 10.56 -16.84 47.84
N VAL A 111 9.95 -17.91 48.36
CA VAL A 111 10.56 -19.21 48.61
C VAL A 111 9.96 -20.18 47.61
N MET A 112 10.81 -20.72 46.73
CA MET A 112 10.39 -21.70 45.71
C MET A 112 10.12 -23.07 46.36
N PRO A 113 9.39 -23.97 45.70
CA PRO A 113 9.14 -25.31 46.19
C PRO A 113 10.42 -26.09 46.48
N ASN A 114 10.35 -27.02 47.43
CA ASN A 114 11.47 -27.82 47.92
C ASN A 114 12.63 -26.99 48.50
N GLN A 115 12.34 -25.80 49.05
CA GLN A 115 13.34 -25.00 49.75
C GLN A 115 13.09 -24.96 51.25
N LEU A 116 14.19 -25.04 51.98
CA LEU A 116 14.26 -24.75 53.40
C LEU A 116 14.99 -23.43 53.57
N ARG A 117 14.31 -22.41 54.13
CA ARG A 117 14.90 -21.11 54.41
C ARG A 117 14.63 -20.70 55.85
N ALA A 118 15.57 -19.98 56.45
CA ALA A 118 15.48 -19.49 57.81
C ALA A 118 15.64 -17.97 57.84
N PHE A 119 14.82 -17.32 58.65
CA PHE A 119 14.79 -15.86 58.81
C PHE A 119 14.89 -15.50 60.30
N TRP A 120 15.63 -14.46 60.66
CA TRP A 120 15.76 -14.04 62.07
C TRP A 120 14.45 -13.44 62.59
N ARG A 121 14.01 -13.89 63.77
CA ARG A 121 12.89 -13.27 64.52
C ARG A 121 13.43 -12.17 65.44
N GLY A 122 12.96 -10.94 65.28
CA GLY A 122 13.07 -9.90 66.33
C GLY A 122 13.65 -8.55 65.93
N PHE A 123 14.53 -8.45 64.93
CA PHE A 123 15.08 -7.14 64.50
C PHE A 123 14.29 -6.53 63.34
N ILE A 124 13.79 -7.38 62.43
CA ILE A 124 12.89 -7.04 61.34
C ILE A 124 11.64 -7.91 61.54
N GLU A 125 10.45 -7.33 61.39
CA GLU A 125 9.21 -8.12 61.39
C GLU A 125 9.20 -9.04 60.16
N VAL A 126 9.10 -10.35 60.42
CA VAL A 126 9.07 -11.39 59.39
C VAL A 126 7.75 -12.14 59.45
N GLU A 127 6.94 -12.02 58.41
CA GLU A 127 5.69 -12.75 58.23
C GLU A 127 5.83 -13.72 57.06
N SER A 128 5.27 -14.92 57.16
CA SER A 128 5.32 -15.92 56.09
C SER A 128 3.95 -16.45 55.73
N HIS A 129 3.66 -16.52 54.44
CA HIS A 129 2.43 -17.08 53.89
C HIS A 129 2.78 -18.19 52.90
N ILE A 130 2.23 -19.39 53.12
CA ILE A 130 2.46 -20.56 52.28
C ILE A 130 1.25 -20.75 51.36
N PHE A 131 1.50 -20.94 50.07
CA PHE A 131 0.52 -21.14 49.02
C PHE A 131 0.63 -22.56 48.46
N ASN A 132 -0.52 -23.22 48.27
CA ASN A 132 -0.60 -24.52 47.61
C ASN A 132 -0.78 -24.35 46.10
N LEU A 133 0.24 -24.71 45.32
CA LEU A 133 0.29 -24.55 43.86
C LEU A 133 -0.55 -25.60 43.10
N GLU A 134 -1.01 -26.67 43.76
CA GLU A 134 -1.96 -27.62 43.16
C GLU A 134 -3.38 -27.09 43.11
N GLU A 135 -3.79 -26.36 44.16
CA GLU A 135 -5.15 -25.80 44.27
C GLU A 135 -5.32 -24.56 43.40
N SER A 136 -4.35 -23.64 43.47
CA SER A 136 -4.37 -22.42 42.67
C SER A 136 -2.96 -21.90 42.42
N LEU A 137 -2.68 -21.55 41.17
CA LEU A 137 -1.47 -20.82 40.79
C LEU A 137 -1.61 -19.31 40.99
N GLU A 138 -2.82 -18.84 41.27
CA GLU A 138 -3.15 -17.41 41.40
C GLU A 138 -2.93 -16.92 42.82
N LEU A 139 -2.28 -15.77 42.92
CA LEU A 139 -2.07 -15.10 44.19
C LEU A 139 -3.33 -14.29 44.58
N PRO A 140 -3.79 -14.35 45.84
CA PRO A 140 -4.94 -13.57 46.28
C PRO A 140 -4.72 -12.07 46.10
N ALA A 141 -5.79 -11.33 45.77
CA ALA A 141 -5.73 -9.92 45.40
C ALA A 141 -5.06 -9.01 46.45
N GLU A 142 -5.23 -9.32 47.74
CA GLU A 142 -4.60 -8.59 48.85
C GLU A 142 -3.07 -8.57 48.72
N PHE A 143 -2.47 -9.72 48.38
CA PHE A 143 -1.03 -9.83 48.17
C PHE A 143 -0.61 -9.17 46.86
N VAL A 144 -1.41 -9.26 45.79
CA VAL A 144 -1.09 -8.59 44.52
C VAL A 144 -0.95 -7.08 44.72
N GLN A 145 -1.86 -6.46 45.48
CA GLN A 145 -1.80 -5.04 45.83
C GLN A 145 -0.55 -4.69 46.65
N GLN A 146 -0.23 -5.48 47.68
CA GLN A 146 0.96 -5.26 48.52
C GLN A 146 2.27 -5.42 47.75
N LEU A 147 2.26 -6.23 46.68
CA LEU A 147 3.42 -6.51 45.85
C LEU A 147 3.56 -5.53 44.67
N ARG A 148 2.70 -4.52 44.53
CA ARG A 148 2.72 -3.60 43.38
C ARG A 148 4.09 -2.93 43.23
N GLY A 149 4.65 -2.97 42.02
CA GLY A 149 5.97 -2.36 41.70
C GLY A 149 7.21 -3.16 42.12
N LEU A 150 7.05 -4.30 42.81
CA LEU A 150 8.17 -5.16 43.20
C LEU A 150 8.38 -6.31 42.21
N ALA A 151 9.60 -6.60 41.79
CA ALA A 151 9.90 -7.81 41.01
C ALA A 151 10.22 -8.98 41.96
N ILE A 152 9.41 -10.03 41.93
CA ILE A 152 9.61 -11.22 42.79
C ILE A 152 9.89 -12.42 41.90
N ASN A 153 10.92 -13.18 42.26
CA ASN A 153 11.31 -14.36 41.51
C ASN A 153 10.21 -15.45 41.56
N GLY A 154 9.91 -16.07 40.42
CA GLY A 154 8.88 -17.11 40.30
C GLY A 154 7.43 -16.61 40.25
N LEU A 155 7.20 -15.28 40.23
CA LEU A 155 5.90 -14.67 40.04
C LEU A 155 5.88 -13.83 38.75
N LYS A 156 4.91 -14.07 37.87
CA LYS A 156 4.57 -13.16 36.78
C LYS A 156 3.35 -12.35 37.16
N LYS A 157 3.44 -11.03 36.98
CA LYS A 157 2.34 -10.09 37.23
C LYS A 157 1.76 -9.64 35.91
N PHE A 158 0.45 -9.52 35.88
CA PHE A 158 -0.28 -9.03 34.74
C PHE A 158 -1.25 -7.95 35.18
N GLN A 159 -1.38 -6.93 34.36
CA GLN A 159 -2.31 -5.85 34.54
C GLN A 159 -3.24 -5.84 33.33
N ILE A 160 -4.55 -5.88 33.59
CA ILE A 160 -5.58 -5.89 32.56
C ILE A 160 -6.35 -4.57 32.67
N SER A 161 -6.36 -3.82 31.58
CA SER A 161 -7.06 -2.54 31.49
C SER A 161 -8.57 -2.75 31.38
N GLU A 162 -9.37 -1.71 31.69
CA GLU A 162 -10.84 -1.76 31.60
C GLU A 162 -11.37 -2.13 30.20
N TYR A 163 -10.64 -1.72 29.16
CA TYR A 163 -10.99 -1.96 27.77
C TYR A 163 -10.42 -3.28 27.23
N GLU A 164 -9.78 -4.10 28.07
CA GLU A 164 -9.14 -5.36 27.69
C GLU A 164 -9.74 -6.54 28.45
N ILE A 165 -9.62 -7.71 27.86
CA ILE A 165 -9.88 -8.98 28.53
C ILE A 165 -8.62 -9.83 28.41
N GLY A 166 -8.17 -10.38 29.52
CA GLY A 166 -7.01 -11.25 29.56
C GLY A 166 -7.41 -12.70 29.36
N LEU A 167 -6.80 -13.38 28.41
CA LEU A 167 -6.98 -14.82 28.22
C LEU A 167 -5.82 -15.55 28.91
N LEU A 168 -6.13 -16.28 29.99
CA LEU A 168 -5.13 -16.99 30.78
C LEU A 168 -4.82 -18.35 30.15
N TYR A 169 -3.54 -18.56 29.86
CA TYR A 169 -3.00 -19.83 29.37
C TYR A 169 -2.04 -20.44 30.38
N VAL A 170 -2.21 -21.72 30.66
CA VAL A 170 -1.26 -22.51 31.44
C VAL A 170 -0.82 -23.69 30.60
N GLN A 171 0.50 -23.84 30.42
CA GLN A 171 1.06 -24.85 29.52
C GLN A 171 0.43 -24.81 28.12
N ASN A 172 0.19 -23.61 27.61
CA ASN A 172 -0.43 -23.33 26.30
C ASN A 172 -1.91 -23.77 26.15
N ASN A 173 -2.57 -24.19 27.24
CA ASN A 173 -4.00 -24.48 27.26
C ASN A 173 -4.76 -23.29 27.85
N PHE A 174 -5.84 -22.88 27.19
CA PHE A 174 -6.72 -21.84 27.71
C PHE A 174 -7.45 -22.35 28.95
N ILE A 175 -7.43 -21.58 30.04
CA ILE A 175 -8.14 -21.93 31.27
C ILE A 175 -9.41 -21.09 31.41
N ARG A 176 -9.26 -19.77 31.49
CA ARG A 176 -10.36 -18.85 31.76
C ARG A 176 -10.06 -17.42 31.29
N PRO A 177 -11.09 -16.62 31.01
CA PRO A 177 -10.94 -15.18 30.87
C PRO A 177 -10.68 -14.52 32.24
N LEU A 178 -9.92 -13.44 32.23
CA LEU A 178 -9.66 -12.54 33.34
C LEU A 178 -10.23 -11.17 33.00
N GLU A 179 -11.08 -10.66 33.88
CA GLU A 179 -11.64 -9.31 33.83
C GLU A 179 -10.61 -8.26 34.27
N GLN A 180 -10.96 -6.98 34.16
CA GLN A 180 -10.12 -5.86 34.60
C GLN A 180 -9.57 -6.08 36.02
N GLY A 181 -8.26 -5.91 36.18
CA GLY A 181 -7.61 -6.08 37.48
C GLY A 181 -6.10 -6.30 37.38
N GLU A 182 -5.48 -6.40 38.54
CA GLU A 182 -4.08 -6.82 38.70
C GLU A 182 -4.08 -8.28 39.17
N TYR A 183 -3.36 -9.13 38.47
CA TYR A 183 -3.23 -10.55 38.79
C TYR A 183 -1.75 -10.92 38.91
N ALA A 184 -1.45 -11.86 39.79
CA ALA A 184 -0.12 -12.46 39.86
C ALA A 184 -0.25 -13.98 39.90
N PHE A 185 0.56 -14.66 39.09
CA PHE A 185 0.57 -16.11 39.01
C PHE A 185 1.96 -16.66 39.29
N TRP A 186 2.00 -17.77 40.01
CA TRP A 186 3.20 -18.57 40.21
C TRP A 186 3.58 -19.28 38.91
N THR A 187 4.80 -19.06 38.44
CA THR A 187 5.33 -19.70 37.23
C THR A 187 6.32 -20.82 37.56
N VAL A 188 6.09 -21.48 38.68
CA VAL A 188 6.96 -22.53 39.17
C VAL A 188 6.45 -23.87 38.64
N ASN A 189 7.29 -24.61 37.92
CA ASN A 189 6.98 -25.88 37.25
C ASN A 189 5.92 -25.83 36.13
N ARG A 190 5.18 -24.74 35.98
CA ARG A 190 4.21 -24.51 34.90
C ARG A 190 4.45 -23.14 34.28
N ASP A 191 4.45 -23.07 32.95
CA ASP A 191 4.47 -21.79 32.27
C ASP A 191 3.07 -21.19 32.23
N VAL A 192 3.00 -19.91 32.58
CA VAL A 192 1.79 -19.10 32.58
C VAL A 192 1.99 -17.95 31.61
N ALA A 193 1.07 -17.86 30.66
CA ALA A 193 1.02 -16.81 29.66
C ALA A 193 -0.34 -16.11 29.72
N LEU A 194 -0.34 -14.80 29.48
CA LEU A 194 -1.55 -14.01 29.35
C LEU A 194 -1.54 -13.38 27.96
N ARG A 195 -2.63 -13.56 27.22
CA ARG A 195 -2.86 -12.84 25.96
C ARG A 195 -4.00 -11.86 26.18
N THR A 196 -3.73 -10.56 26.05
CA THR A 196 -4.76 -9.53 26.18
C THR A 196 -5.43 -9.29 24.83
N LEU A 197 -6.76 -9.18 24.84
CA LEU A 197 -7.56 -8.79 23.69
C LEU A 197 -8.29 -7.49 24.03
N SER A 198 -8.29 -6.55 23.09
CA SER A 198 -9.05 -5.31 23.23
C SER A 198 -10.54 -5.56 22.97
N ARG A 199 -11.40 -5.08 23.86
CA ARG A 199 -12.86 -5.04 23.69
C ARG A 199 -13.33 -3.92 22.76
N ILE A 200 -12.45 -2.94 22.50
CA ILE A 200 -12.76 -1.81 21.60
C ILE A 200 -12.75 -2.28 20.15
N VAL A 201 -11.85 -3.21 19.82
CA VAL A 201 -11.71 -3.76 18.46
C VAL A 201 -12.80 -4.82 18.28
N PRO A 202 -13.78 -4.64 17.39
CA PRO A 202 -14.93 -5.55 17.27
C PRO A 202 -14.57 -6.96 16.77
N ASN A 203 -13.45 -7.08 16.05
CA ASN A 203 -12.93 -8.32 15.48
C ASN A 203 -11.47 -8.49 15.91
N PRO A 204 -11.20 -8.87 17.17
CA PRO A 204 -9.84 -9.14 17.62
C PRO A 204 -9.32 -10.45 17.01
N ASP A 205 -8.01 -10.60 16.93
CA ASP A 205 -7.38 -11.86 16.52
C ASP A 205 -7.39 -12.86 17.68
N PHE A 206 -8.39 -13.76 17.68
CA PHE A 206 -8.55 -14.77 18.72
C PHE A 206 -7.55 -15.93 18.50
N PRO A 207 -6.77 -16.31 19.53
CA PRO A 207 -5.89 -17.47 19.45
C PRO A 207 -6.68 -18.78 19.37
N LEU A 208 -6.40 -19.61 18.35
CA LEU A 208 -6.97 -20.97 18.21
C LEU A 208 -8.51 -20.99 18.35
N GLU A 209 -9.19 -20.21 17.51
CA GLU A 209 -10.65 -20.00 17.54
C GLU A 209 -11.44 -21.31 17.62
N ASP A 210 -11.09 -22.30 16.79
CA ASP A 210 -11.78 -23.60 16.78
C ASP A 210 -11.73 -24.31 18.14
N VAL A 211 -10.57 -24.28 18.80
CA VAL A 211 -10.40 -24.89 20.13
C VAL A 211 -11.24 -24.15 21.17
N MET A 212 -11.31 -22.82 21.09
CA MET A 212 -12.16 -22.03 21.99
C MET A 212 -13.65 -22.34 21.80
N ILE A 213 -14.10 -22.48 20.55
CA ILE A 213 -15.51 -22.80 20.26
C ILE A 213 -15.88 -24.20 20.78
N GLU A 214 -14.98 -25.17 20.65
CA GLU A 214 -15.28 -26.57 21.01
C GLU A 214 -15.08 -26.87 22.50
N GLN A 215 -14.00 -26.38 23.09
CA GLN A 215 -13.62 -26.73 24.47
C GLN A 215 -14.17 -25.76 25.52
N HIS A 216 -14.52 -24.52 25.13
CA HIS A 216 -14.95 -23.48 26.07
C HIS A 216 -16.23 -22.75 25.61
N PRO A 217 -17.36 -23.47 25.44
CA PRO A 217 -18.62 -22.89 25.00
C PRO A 217 -19.16 -21.82 25.97
N GLU A 218 -18.86 -21.93 27.26
CA GLU A 218 -19.24 -20.95 28.28
C GLU A 218 -18.66 -19.56 27.98
N PHE A 219 -17.36 -19.49 27.66
CA PHE A 219 -16.70 -18.23 27.28
C PHE A 219 -17.34 -17.62 26.03
N VAL A 220 -17.55 -18.46 25.02
CA VAL A 220 -18.14 -18.02 23.75
C VAL A 220 -19.54 -17.49 23.98
N SER A 221 -20.39 -18.20 24.71
CA SER A 221 -21.77 -17.75 24.99
C SER A 221 -21.86 -16.45 25.79
N ALA A 222 -20.87 -16.18 26.65
CA ALA A 222 -20.85 -15.01 27.51
C ALA A 222 -20.35 -13.75 26.77
N TYR A 223 -19.29 -13.87 25.97
CA TYR A 223 -18.58 -12.72 25.41
C TYR A 223 -18.62 -12.62 23.87
N CYS A 224 -18.79 -13.74 23.18
CA CYS A 224 -18.58 -13.81 21.73
C CYS A 224 -19.84 -14.26 20.98
N GLU A 225 -19.77 -14.12 19.66
CA GLU A 225 -20.74 -14.65 18.71
C GLU A 225 -19.99 -15.48 17.66
N VAL A 226 -20.46 -16.70 17.42
CA VAL A 226 -19.86 -17.61 16.42
C VAL A 226 -20.55 -17.39 15.09
N VAL A 227 -19.76 -17.03 14.09
CA VAL A 227 -20.22 -16.97 12.71
C VAL A 227 -19.69 -18.20 11.98
N GLN A 228 -20.60 -19.07 11.53
CA GLN A 228 -20.27 -20.26 10.77
C GLN A 228 -21.00 -20.23 9.43
N LEU A 229 -20.22 -20.21 8.34
CA LEU A 229 -20.74 -20.13 6.98
C LEU A 229 -20.71 -21.48 6.28
N GLN A 230 -21.63 -21.67 5.35
CA GLN A 230 -21.70 -22.84 4.47
C GLN A 230 -20.87 -22.61 3.19
N ASP A 231 -20.76 -23.64 2.36
CA ASP A 231 -19.95 -23.70 1.12
C ASP A 231 -20.31 -22.64 0.05
N ARG A 232 -21.46 -21.96 0.18
CA ARG A 232 -21.94 -20.93 -0.77
C ARG A 232 -22.52 -19.69 -0.09
N GLN A 233 -22.08 -19.41 1.12
CA GLN A 233 -22.52 -18.22 1.86
C GLN A 233 -21.32 -17.31 2.11
N VAL A 234 -21.51 -16.04 1.85
CA VAL A 234 -20.58 -14.97 2.25
C VAL A 234 -21.27 -14.20 3.36
N ALA A 235 -20.54 -13.81 4.40
CA ALA A 235 -21.08 -12.89 5.37
C ALA A 235 -20.32 -11.57 5.40
N ILE A 236 -21.09 -10.50 5.52
CA ILE A 236 -20.59 -9.19 5.86
C ILE A 236 -20.90 -8.98 7.33
N VAL A 237 -19.85 -8.78 8.13
CA VAL A 237 -19.97 -8.52 9.56
C VAL A 237 -19.86 -7.03 9.79
N ARG A 238 -20.81 -6.48 10.53
CA ARG A 238 -20.93 -5.06 10.81
C ARG A 238 -20.90 -4.81 12.31
N TYR A 239 -20.36 -3.67 12.70
CA TYR A 239 -20.42 -3.19 14.07
C TYR A 239 -20.75 -1.69 14.05
N LEU A 240 -21.85 -1.31 14.71
CA LEU A 240 -22.38 0.06 14.70
C LEU A 240 -22.57 0.61 13.27
N GLY A 241 -23.11 -0.24 12.37
CA GLY A 241 -23.34 0.09 10.96
C GLY A 241 -22.09 0.13 10.08
N LYS A 242 -20.87 -0.09 10.62
CA LYS A 242 -19.63 -0.12 9.83
C LYS A 242 -19.21 -1.55 9.53
N VAL A 243 -18.79 -1.82 8.29
CA VAL A 243 -18.24 -3.13 7.91
C VAL A 243 -16.88 -3.33 8.60
N ILE A 244 -16.76 -4.43 9.34
CA ILE A 244 -15.52 -4.80 10.06
C ILE A 244 -14.84 -6.04 9.48
N ALA A 245 -15.59 -6.91 8.80
CA ALA A 245 -15.06 -8.11 8.17
C ALA A 245 -15.97 -8.58 7.03
N ILE A 246 -15.35 -9.19 6.02
CA ILE A 246 -16.02 -9.94 4.97
C ILE A 246 -15.47 -11.37 5.07
N LEU A 247 -16.37 -12.33 5.25
CA LEU A 247 -16.01 -13.71 5.54
C LEU A 247 -16.24 -14.59 4.30
N PRO A 248 -15.23 -15.38 3.89
CA PRO A 248 -15.37 -16.31 2.77
C PRO A 248 -16.31 -17.48 3.14
N PRO A 249 -16.84 -18.20 2.14
CA PRO A 249 -17.56 -19.44 2.36
C PRO A 249 -16.74 -20.44 3.18
N THR A 250 -17.44 -21.31 3.91
CA THR A 250 -16.88 -22.30 4.87
C THR A 250 -16.06 -21.74 6.03
N SER A 251 -15.98 -20.42 6.19
CA SER A 251 -15.30 -19.85 7.34
C SER A 251 -16.10 -20.03 8.62
N ARG A 252 -15.36 -20.27 9.70
CA ARG A 252 -15.83 -20.27 11.07
C ARG A 252 -15.00 -19.25 11.82
N LYS A 253 -15.63 -18.22 12.36
CA LYS A 253 -14.92 -17.13 13.04
C LYS A 253 -15.66 -16.63 14.28
N LEU A 254 -14.90 -16.22 15.29
CA LEU A 254 -15.38 -15.57 16.50
C LEU A 254 -15.36 -14.04 16.38
N PHE A 255 -16.44 -13.41 16.86
CA PHE A 255 -16.52 -11.96 17.04
C PHE A 255 -16.95 -11.63 18.46
N TRP A 256 -16.69 -10.40 18.92
CA TRP A 256 -17.34 -9.92 20.13
C TRP A 256 -18.86 -9.82 19.91
N ARG A 257 -19.61 -10.03 20.99
CA ARG A 257 -21.08 -9.94 20.95
C ARG A 257 -21.54 -8.54 20.53
N GLY A 258 -22.62 -8.48 19.76
CA GLY A 258 -23.22 -7.22 19.28
C GLY A 258 -22.79 -6.83 17.86
N VAL A 259 -22.20 -7.77 17.12
CA VAL A 259 -22.02 -7.63 15.68
C VAL A 259 -23.31 -7.96 14.95
N GLU A 260 -23.56 -7.26 13.85
CA GLU A 260 -24.66 -7.54 12.94
C GLU A 260 -24.13 -8.39 11.79
N LEU A 261 -24.81 -9.49 11.49
CA LEU A 261 -24.44 -10.43 10.44
C LEU A 261 -25.38 -10.31 9.25
N GLU A 262 -24.84 -9.96 8.08
CA GLU A 262 -25.55 -10.01 6.81
C GLU A 262 -25.03 -11.19 5.98
N MET A 263 -25.83 -12.27 5.89
CA MET A 263 -25.48 -13.45 5.10
C MET A 263 -26.02 -13.33 3.68
N ILE A 264 -25.16 -13.54 2.69
CA ILE A 264 -25.44 -13.46 1.27
C ILE A 264 -25.19 -14.82 0.64
N ASP A 265 -26.22 -15.40 0.02
CA ASP A 265 -26.09 -16.62 -0.76
C ASP A 265 -25.55 -16.29 -2.16
N ILE A 266 -24.42 -16.90 -2.52
CA ILE A 266 -23.73 -16.70 -3.80
C ILE A 266 -23.98 -17.83 -4.81
N SER A 267 -24.91 -18.74 -4.51
CA SER A 267 -25.22 -19.90 -5.35
C SER A 267 -25.74 -19.51 -6.74
N SER A 268 -26.70 -18.59 -6.81
CA SER A 268 -27.37 -18.18 -8.06
C SER A 268 -26.73 -16.97 -8.73
N ASN A 269 -26.26 -15.98 -7.95
CA ASN A 269 -25.67 -14.76 -8.48
C ASN A 269 -24.54 -14.26 -7.56
N ALA A 270 -23.34 -14.08 -8.11
CA ALA A 270 -22.24 -13.45 -7.36
C ALA A 270 -22.22 -11.92 -7.48
N LYS A 271 -23.09 -11.32 -8.30
CA LYS A 271 -23.12 -9.87 -8.51
C LYS A 271 -23.70 -9.17 -7.29
N LEU A 272 -22.99 -8.15 -6.80
CA LEU A 272 -23.45 -7.32 -5.69
C LEU A 272 -24.50 -6.31 -6.16
N SER A 273 -25.39 -5.93 -5.24
CA SER A 273 -26.35 -4.85 -5.46
C SER A 273 -25.64 -3.49 -5.50
N PRO A 274 -26.11 -2.51 -6.29
CA PRO A 274 -25.47 -1.19 -6.39
C PRO A 274 -25.30 -0.48 -5.04
N ASN A 275 -26.27 -0.63 -4.12
CA ASN A 275 -26.21 -0.04 -2.78
C ASN A 275 -25.06 -0.61 -1.96
N LEU A 276 -24.85 -1.93 -2.02
CA LEU A 276 -23.77 -2.60 -1.30
C LEU A 276 -22.41 -2.26 -1.91
N VAL A 277 -22.32 -2.13 -3.23
CA VAL A 277 -21.11 -1.68 -3.91
C VAL A 277 -20.73 -0.26 -3.48
N ALA A 278 -21.70 0.66 -3.46
CA ALA A 278 -21.48 2.04 -3.03
C ALA A 278 -20.99 2.08 -1.58
N GLU A 279 -21.57 1.29 -0.69
CA GLU A 279 -21.16 1.20 0.70
C GLU A 279 -19.73 0.67 0.88
N LEU A 280 -19.40 -0.43 0.20
CA LEU A 280 -18.09 -1.08 0.32
C LEU A 280 -16.96 -0.25 -0.32
N LEU A 281 -17.28 0.54 -1.36
CA LEU A 281 -16.30 1.40 -2.03
C LEU A 281 -16.21 2.81 -1.45
N ALA A 282 -17.27 3.33 -0.82
CA ALA A 282 -17.23 4.62 -0.12
C ALA A 282 -16.78 4.51 1.35
N GLY A 283 -16.52 3.28 1.82
CA GLY A 283 -16.11 3.00 3.20
C GLY A 283 -14.73 3.54 3.58
N SER A 284 -14.32 3.26 4.82
CA SER A 284 -12.97 3.59 5.29
C SER A 284 -11.90 2.80 4.52
N LYS A 285 -10.63 3.21 4.63
CA LYS A 285 -9.49 2.52 4.01
C LYS A 285 -9.43 1.01 4.36
N GLU A 286 -9.86 0.66 5.56
CA GLU A 286 -9.95 -0.74 6.02
C GLU A 286 -11.01 -1.53 5.25
N VAL A 287 -12.20 -0.94 5.05
CA VAL A 287 -13.29 -1.55 4.27
C VAL A 287 -12.89 -1.72 2.81
N LEU A 288 -12.18 -0.74 2.24
CA LEU A 288 -11.64 -0.84 0.89
C LEU A 288 -10.63 -1.98 0.74
N LEU A 289 -9.77 -2.19 1.73
CA LEU A 289 -8.80 -3.29 1.74
C LEU A 289 -9.50 -4.66 1.80
N LEU A 290 -10.49 -4.80 2.69
CA LEU A 290 -11.31 -6.01 2.79
C LEU A 290 -12.05 -6.31 1.47
N SER A 291 -12.59 -5.26 0.86
CA SER A 291 -13.32 -5.32 -0.41
C SER A 291 -12.40 -5.77 -1.54
N HIS A 292 -11.21 -5.19 -1.67
CA HIS A 292 -10.26 -5.56 -2.73
C HIS A 292 -9.85 -7.04 -2.69
N ASN A 293 -9.73 -7.63 -1.49
CA ASN A 293 -9.36 -9.03 -1.35
C ASN A 293 -10.52 -10.01 -1.60
N SER A 294 -11.76 -9.52 -1.51
CA SER A 294 -12.97 -10.35 -1.53
C SER A 294 -13.81 -10.16 -2.78
N LEU A 295 -13.62 -9.03 -3.48
CA LEU A 295 -14.44 -8.59 -4.60
C LEU A 295 -13.62 -8.37 -5.86
N HIS A 296 -14.18 -8.80 -6.99
CA HIS A 296 -13.78 -8.35 -8.30
C HIS A 296 -14.55 -7.07 -8.63
N VAL A 297 -13.90 -5.92 -8.55
CA VAL A 297 -14.54 -4.62 -8.84
C VAL A 297 -14.09 -4.14 -10.21
N ARG A 298 -15.04 -3.77 -11.05
CA ARG A 298 -14.77 -3.14 -12.34
C ARG A 298 -15.65 -1.93 -12.57
N GLU A 299 -15.00 -0.82 -12.84
CA GLU A 299 -15.65 0.39 -13.35
C GLU A 299 -15.66 0.34 -14.88
N VAL A 300 -16.84 0.51 -15.46
CA VAL A 300 -17.06 0.68 -16.89
C VAL A 300 -17.38 2.17 -17.12
N PRO A 301 -16.49 2.94 -17.76
CA PRO A 301 -16.74 4.36 -18.02
C PRO A 301 -17.93 4.58 -18.96
N ALA A 302 -18.44 5.81 -19.00
CA ALA A 302 -19.42 6.20 -20.00
C ALA A 302 -18.90 5.92 -21.42
N GLN A 303 -19.81 5.51 -22.32
CA GLN A 303 -19.50 5.16 -23.72
C GLN A 303 -18.51 4.00 -23.90
N HIS A 304 -18.28 3.22 -22.84
CA HIS A 304 -17.57 1.96 -22.90
C HIS A 304 -18.55 0.82 -22.57
N VAL A 305 -18.19 -0.39 -23.02
CA VAL A 305 -18.92 -1.61 -22.68
C VAL A 305 -17.94 -2.60 -22.08
N GLY A 306 -18.32 -3.21 -20.96
CA GLY A 306 -17.53 -4.26 -20.33
C GLY A 306 -17.94 -5.65 -20.83
N LEU A 307 -16.98 -6.51 -21.09
CA LEU A 307 -17.19 -7.94 -21.35
C LEU A 307 -16.84 -8.73 -20.09
N LEU A 308 -17.83 -9.41 -19.50
CA LEU A 308 -17.62 -10.25 -18.32
C LEU A 308 -17.37 -11.70 -18.72
N TYR A 309 -16.23 -12.22 -18.29
CA TYR A 309 -15.88 -13.63 -18.38
C TYR A 309 -15.80 -14.24 -16.98
N VAL A 310 -16.45 -15.38 -16.78
CA VAL A 310 -16.40 -16.15 -15.54
C VAL A 310 -15.88 -17.53 -15.88
N ASN A 311 -14.79 -17.95 -15.23
CA ASN A 311 -14.10 -19.21 -15.54
C ASN A 311 -13.74 -19.35 -17.03
N GLN A 312 -13.32 -18.24 -17.65
CA GLN A 312 -13.01 -18.13 -19.08
C GLN A 312 -14.22 -18.24 -20.03
N GLU A 313 -15.43 -18.40 -19.52
CA GLU A 313 -16.66 -18.39 -20.33
C GLU A 313 -17.29 -17.01 -20.33
N PHE A 314 -17.73 -16.54 -21.50
CA PHE A 314 -18.47 -15.29 -21.63
C PHE A 314 -19.84 -15.39 -20.94
N GLN A 315 -20.15 -14.45 -20.06
CA GLN A 315 -21.41 -14.41 -19.31
C GLN A 315 -22.34 -13.29 -19.77
N ALA A 316 -21.83 -12.06 -19.82
CA ALA A 316 -22.68 -10.89 -20.06
C ALA A 316 -21.92 -9.65 -20.56
N LEU A 317 -22.65 -8.75 -21.20
CA LEU A 317 -22.25 -7.36 -21.47
C LEU A 317 -22.58 -6.49 -20.26
N LEU A 318 -21.66 -5.59 -19.92
CA LEU A 318 -21.77 -4.67 -18.80
C LEU A 318 -21.99 -3.25 -19.30
N GLU A 319 -23.07 -2.65 -18.82
CA GLU A 319 -23.36 -1.23 -19.03
C GLU A 319 -22.41 -0.33 -18.24
N PRO A 320 -22.28 0.97 -18.61
CA PRO A 320 -21.51 1.93 -17.84
C PRO A 320 -21.92 1.99 -16.38
N GLY A 321 -20.93 2.00 -15.48
CA GLY A 321 -21.13 1.99 -14.04
C GLY A 321 -20.11 1.12 -13.31
N ILE A 322 -20.21 1.09 -11.99
CA ILE A 322 -19.37 0.25 -11.14
C ILE A 322 -20.10 -1.08 -10.90
N HIS A 323 -19.44 -2.17 -11.26
CA HIS A 323 -19.94 -3.52 -11.01
C HIS A 323 -18.97 -4.26 -10.11
N ALA A 324 -19.49 -5.02 -9.14
CA ALA A 324 -18.68 -5.85 -8.27
C ALA A 324 -19.26 -7.26 -8.15
N TRP A 325 -18.38 -8.24 -8.00
CA TRP A 325 -18.73 -9.64 -7.78
C TRP A 325 -17.90 -10.27 -6.66
N TRP A 326 -18.47 -11.23 -5.95
CA TRP A 326 -17.74 -12.06 -4.98
C TRP A 326 -16.74 -12.99 -5.68
N LEU A 327 -15.47 -12.97 -5.27
CA LEU A 327 -14.38 -13.77 -5.86
C LEU A 327 -14.41 -15.27 -5.51
N TYR A 328 -15.26 -15.69 -4.57
CA TYR A 328 -15.16 -17.01 -3.98
C TYR A 328 -15.62 -18.13 -4.93
N GLY A 329 -14.70 -19.03 -5.28
CA GLY A 329 -14.96 -20.20 -6.12
C GLY A 329 -15.17 -19.92 -7.61
N ARG A 330 -14.85 -18.69 -8.08
CA ARG A 330 -15.00 -18.27 -9.48
C ARG A 330 -13.83 -17.37 -9.87
N SER A 331 -13.29 -17.55 -11.07
CA SER A 331 -12.36 -16.59 -11.64
C SER A 331 -13.12 -15.59 -12.51
N PHE A 332 -12.92 -14.30 -12.24
CA PHE A 332 -13.54 -13.23 -13.02
C PHE A 332 -12.48 -12.54 -13.86
N GLN A 333 -12.80 -12.31 -15.13
CA GLN A 333 -12.03 -11.45 -16.02
C GLN A 333 -12.98 -10.46 -16.66
N THR A 334 -12.58 -9.19 -16.70
CA THR A 334 -13.39 -8.15 -17.32
C THR A 334 -12.53 -7.30 -18.21
N GLU A 335 -12.91 -7.25 -19.48
CA GLU A 335 -12.32 -6.36 -20.46
C GLU A 335 -13.26 -5.20 -20.72
N VAL A 336 -12.72 -4.00 -20.86
CA VAL A 336 -13.52 -2.80 -21.12
C VAL A 336 -13.12 -2.29 -22.49
N ILE A 337 -14.10 -2.16 -23.37
CA ILE A 337 -13.91 -1.75 -24.76
C ILE A 337 -14.54 -0.38 -24.97
N ASP A 338 -13.77 0.52 -25.59
CA ASP A 338 -14.23 1.85 -25.97
C ASP A 338 -15.10 1.78 -27.23
N MET A 339 -16.34 2.26 -27.13
CA MET A 339 -17.31 2.27 -28.23
C MET A 339 -17.31 3.59 -29.02
N ARG A 340 -16.48 4.55 -28.61
CA ARG A 340 -16.37 5.86 -29.27
C ARG A 340 -15.66 5.75 -30.61
N LEU A 341 -15.81 6.80 -31.42
CA LEU A 341 -15.07 6.96 -32.66
C LEU A 341 -13.56 7.13 -32.34
N GLN A 342 -12.77 6.23 -32.88
CA GLN A 342 -11.32 6.17 -32.76
C GLN A 342 -10.70 6.38 -34.13
N ASN A 343 -9.53 7.02 -34.15
CA ASN A 343 -8.79 7.25 -35.38
C ASN A 343 -7.54 6.38 -35.42
N ILE A 344 -7.30 5.74 -36.56
CA ILE A 344 -6.07 5.04 -36.86
C ILE A 344 -5.37 5.72 -38.03
N GLU A 345 -4.08 6.02 -37.87
CA GLU A 345 -3.26 6.61 -38.91
C GLU A 345 -2.27 5.57 -39.45
N VAL A 346 -2.29 5.37 -40.77
CA VAL A 346 -1.37 4.53 -41.52
C VAL A 346 -0.39 5.45 -42.24
N SER A 347 0.85 5.52 -41.74
CA SER A 347 1.86 6.45 -42.24
C SER A 347 2.97 5.74 -43.01
N GLY A 348 3.54 6.46 -43.97
CA GLY A 348 4.76 6.09 -44.66
C GLY A 348 4.67 4.85 -45.53
N GLN A 349 3.56 4.68 -46.24
CA GLN A 349 3.42 3.59 -47.20
C GLN A 349 4.08 3.97 -48.52
N ASP A 350 5.17 3.31 -48.86
CA ASP A 350 5.83 3.43 -50.16
C ASP A 350 5.16 2.49 -51.16
N ILE A 351 4.50 3.05 -52.19
CA ILE A 351 3.66 2.32 -53.13
C ILE A 351 3.96 2.81 -54.56
N LEU A 352 3.96 1.89 -55.52
CA LEU A 352 4.03 2.21 -56.94
C LEU A 352 2.62 2.42 -57.50
N SER A 353 2.41 3.54 -58.19
CA SER A 353 1.21 3.75 -59.01
C SER A 353 1.20 2.82 -60.24
N LYS A 354 0.08 2.81 -60.98
CA LYS A 354 -0.07 2.05 -62.24
C LYS A 354 1.03 2.37 -63.26
N ASP A 355 1.51 3.61 -63.29
CA ASP A 355 2.56 4.07 -64.21
C ASP A 355 3.98 3.83 -63.67
N LYS A 356 4.11 3.03 -62.60
CA LYS A 356 5.37 2.68 -61.93
C LYS A 356 6.10 3.89 -61.31
N VAL A 357 5.37 4.94 -60.98
CA VAL A 357 5.92 6.07 -60.22
C VAL A 357 5.85 5.72 -58.72
N PRO A 358 6.97 5.78 -57.97
CA PRO A 358 6.98 5.56 -56.54
C PRO A 358 6.41 6.77 -55.81
N LEU A 359 5.51 6.51 -54.86
CA LEU A 359 4.80 7.51 -54.07
C LEU A 359 4.84 7.08 -52.60
N ARG A 360 4.93 8.05 -51.68
CA ARG A 360 4.77 7.80 -50.25
C ARG A 360 3.46 8.38 -49.77
N LEU A 361 2.64 7.56 -49.13
CA LEU A 361 1.26 7.89 -48.77
C LEU A 361 1.03 7.78 -47.27
N ASN A 362 0.22 8.70 -46.75
CA ASN A 362 -0.34 8.66 -45.40
C ASN A 362 -1.87 8.65 -45.49
N LEU A 363 -2.51 7.82 -44.68
CA LEU A 363 -3.96 7.66 -44.65
C LEU A 363 -4.46 7.67 -43.20
N THR A 364 -5.63 8.24 -42.98
CA THR A 364 -6.34 8.18 -41.70
C THR A 364 -7.69 7.51 -41.88
N ALA A 365 -8.11 6.72 -40.90
CA ALA A 365 -9.42 6.10 -40.87
C ALA A 365 -10.05 6.24 -39.48
N GLY A 366 -11.30 6.70 -39.45
CA GLY A 366 -12.14 6.72 -38.27
C GLY A 366 -12.97 5.43 -38.19
N PHE A 367 -12.88 4.72 -37.08
CA PHE A 367 -13.64 3.51 -36.83
C PHE A 367 -14.25 3.53 -35.43
N ARG A 368 -15.35 2.80 -35.24
CA ARG A 368 -15.94 2.54 -33.93
C ARG A 368 -16.37 1.08 -33.86
N ILE A 369 -16.36 0.54 -32.64
CA ILE A 369 -16.82 -0.82 -32.40
C ILE A 369 -18.33 -0.75 -32.17
N GLN A 370 -19.11 -1.55 -32.92
CA GLN A 370 -20.56 -1.69 -32.69
C GLN A 370 -20.88 -2.93 -31.86
N ASP A 371 -20.21 -4.05 -32.14
CA ASP A 371 -20.37 -5.30 -31.41
C ASP A 371 -19.04 -5.71 -30.76
N PRO A 372 -18.84 -5.41 -29.46
CA PRO A 372 -17.59 -5.69 -28.77
C PRO A 372 -17.31 -7.19 -28.62
N LEU A 373 -18.36 -8.02 -28.53
CA LEU A 373 -18.21 -9.47 -28.37
C LEU A 373 -17.70 -10.11 -29.66
N ARG A 374 -18.29 -9.74 -30.81
CA ARG A 374 -17.83 -10.23 -32.13
C ARG A 374 -16.42 -9.74 -32.44
N ALA A 375 -16.13 -8.47 -32.16
CA ALA A 375 -14.82 -7.90 -32.40
C ALA A 375 -13.72 -8.61 -31.59
N LYS A 376 -13.97 -8.87 -30.31
CA LYS A 376 -13.00 -9.53 -29.43
C LYS A 376 -12.82 -11.01 -29.73
N ASN A 377 -13.91 -11.74 -30.03
CA ASN A 377 -13.81 -13.17 -30.33
C ASN A 377 -13.22 -13.45 -31.72
N GLY A 378 -13.43 -12.54 -32.68
CA GLY A 378 -12.92 -12.70 -34.04
C GLY A 378 -11.47 -12.25 -34.24
N LEU A 379 -11.00 -11.26 -33.47
CA LEU A 379 -9.68 -10.65 -33.66
C LEU A 379 -8.88 -10.63 -32.35
N SER A 380 -7.61 -11.06 -32.42
CA SER A 380 -6.69 -10.98 -31.27
C SER A 380 -6.33 -9.54 -30.90
N ASP A 381 -6.16 -8.69 -31.92
CA ASP A 381 -5.87 -7.27 -31.79
C ASP A 381 -6.57 -6.53 -32.94
N ILE A 382 -7.60 -5.75 -32.58
CA ILE A 382 -8.44 -4.99 -33.50
C ILE A 382 -7.63 -3.94 -34.25
N SER A 383 -6.79 -3.18 -33.54
CA SER A 383 -6.01 -2.08 -34.10
C SER A 383 -4.97 -2.59 -35.09
N SER A 384 -4.25 -3.67 -34.72
CA SER A 384 -3.26 -4.29 -35.61
C SER A 384 -3.89 -4.91 -36.85
N PHE A 385 -5.08 -5.51 -36.73
CA PHE A 385 -5.81 -6.05 -37.87
C PHE A 385 -6.25 -4.92 -38.83
N LEU A 386 -6.90 -3.88 -38.30
CA LEU A 386 -7.34 -2.73 -39.09
C LEU A 386 -6.17 -2.04 -39.80
N TYR A 387 -5.03 -1.87 -39.11
CA TYR A 387 -3.82 -1.29 -39.69
C TYR A 387 -3.34 -2.07 -40.92
N LYS A 388 -3.29 -3.40 -40.84
CA LYS A 388 -2.86 -4.27 -41.94
C LYS A 388 -3.84 -4.24 -43.11
N GLU A 389 -5.13 -4.33 -42.84
CA GLU A 389 -6.15 -4.31 -43.88
C GLU A 389 -6.20 -2.96 -44.61
N LEU A 390 -6.05 -1.84 -43.88
CA LEU A 390 -5.92 -0.51 -44.48
C LEU A 390 -4.68 -0.38 -45.37
N GLN A 391 -3.56 -1.00 -45.00
CA GLN A 391 -2.38 -1.03 -45.86
C GLN A 391 -2.62 -1.81 -47.16
N PHE A 392 -3.28 -2.97 -47.10
CA PHE A 392 -3.61 -3.74 -48.29
C PHE A 392 -4.60 -3.00 -49.20
N ALA A 393 -5.63 -2.41 -48.62
CA ALA A 393 -6.61 -1.61 -49.32
C ALA A 393 -5.95 -0.41 -50.03
N LEU A 394 -5.06 0.31 -49.35
CA LEU A 394 -4.32 1.43 -49.93
C LEU A 394 -3.41 0.99 -51.09
N ARG A 395 -2.70 -0.14 -50.95
CA ARG A 395 -1.85 -0.68 -52.03
C ARG A 395 -2.66 -1.08 -53.26
N ALA A 396 -3.82 -1.72 -53.06
CA ALA A 396 -4.70 -2.10 -54.16
C ALA A 396 -5.26 -0.85 -54.88
N ALA A 397 -5.82 0.11 -54.12
CA ALA A 397 -6.42 1.31 -54.68
C ALA A 397 -5.43 2.18 -55.46
N VAL A 398 -4.20 2.31 -54.98
CA VAL A 398 -3.15 3.13 -55.63
C VAL A 398 -2.54 2.39 -56.84
N GLY A 399 -2.39 1.07 -56.76
CA GLY A 399 -1.82 0.27 -57.85
C GLY A 399 -2.68 0.25 -59.12
N GLU A 400 -3.99 0.48 -59.00
CA GLU A 400 -4.93 0.51 -60.13
C GLU A 400 -5.05 1.89 -60.79
N GLN A 401 -4.48 2.93 -60.19
CA GLN A 401 -4.64 4.32 -60.62
C GLN A 401 -3.32 4.91 -61.16
N THR A 402 -3.43 5.76 -62.18
CA THR A 402 -2.31 6.54 -62.72
C THR A 402 -1.95 7.69 -61.80
N LEU A 403 -0.72 8.22 -61.89
CA LEU A 403 -0.30 9.33 -61.03
C LEU A 403 -1.22 10.56 -61.19
N ASP A 404 -1.54 10.91 -62.43
CA ASP A 404 -2.36 12.08 -62.73
C ASP A 404 -3.78 11.93 -62.15
N ALA A 405 -4.38 10.75 -62.25
CA ALA A 405 -5.69 10.47 -61.67
C ALA A 405 -5.69 10.57 -60.13
N LEU A 406 -4.60 10.12 -59.48
CA LEU A 406 -4.42 10.22 -58.03
C LEU A 406 -4.29 11.68 -57.57
N LEU A 407 -3.63 12.53 -58.36
CA LEU A 407 -3.46 13.96 -58.06
C LEU A 407 -4.73 14.77 -58.34
N GLU A 408 -5.48 14.40 -59.38
CA GLU A 408 -6.73 15.07 -59.78
C GLU A 408 -7.91 14.70 -58.89
N ASN A 409 -8.06 13.42 -58.52
CA ASN A 409 -9.21 12.94 -57.74
C ASN A 409 -8.80 12.04 -56.57
N LYS A 410 -8.36 12.68 -55.48
CA LYS A 410 -8.04 12.00 -54.21
C LYS A 410 -9.22 11.21 -53.63
N GLY A 411 -10.45 11.69 -53.83
CA GLY A 411 -11.66 11.06 -53.29
C GLY A 411 -11.98 9.69 -53.91
N ALA A 412 -11.42 9.37 -55.08
CA ALA A 412 -11.56 8.03 -55.67
C ALA A 412 -10.82 6.97 -54.84
N ILE A 413 -9.66 7.30 -54.27
CA ILE A 413 -8.90 6.42 -53.39
C ILE A 413 -9.68 6.20 -52.10
N ASP A 414 -10.16 7.28 -51.48
CA ASP A 414 -10.93 7.24 -50.23
C ASP A 414 -12.12 6.29 -50.33
N ARG A 415 -12.86 6.35 -51.46
CA ARG A 415 -14.01 5.48 -51.71
C ARG A 415 -13.61 4.02 -51.87
N SER A 416 -12.60 3.73 -52.68
CA SER A 416 -12.13 2.36 -52.93
C SER A 416 -11.62 1.70 -51.64
N VAL A 417 -10.81 2.43 -50.87
CA VAL A 417 -10.31 1.95 -49.57
C VAL A 417 -11.47 1.76 -48.58
N ALA A 418 -12.41 2.70 -48.52
CA ALA A 418 -13.57 2.61 -47.63
C ALA A 418 -14.49 1.42 -47.96
N GLU A 419 -14.72 1.11 -49.25
CA GLU A 419 -15.51 -0.05 -49.67
C GLU A 419 -14.81 -1.37 -49.30
N TYR A 420 -13.50 -1.46 -49.56
CA TYR A 420 -12.71 -2.64 -49.20
C TYR A 420 -12.75 -2.88 -47.69
N ILE A 421 -12.40 -1.88 -46.88
CA ILE A 421 -12.29 -2.06 -45.43
C ILE A 421 -13.66 -2.33 -44.79
N ARG A 422 -14.74 -1.67 -45.25
CA ARG A 422 -16.09 -1.94 -44.76
C ARG A 422 -16.53 -3.37 -45.02
N SER A 423 -16.21 -3.93 -46.19
CA SER A 423 -16.51 -5.33 -46.49
C SER A 423 -15.80 -6.31 -45.54
N LYS A 424 -14.55 -6.02 -45.15
CA LYS A 424 -13.74 -6.87 -44.27
C LYS A 424 -14.08 -6.71 -42.79
N THR A 425 -14.52 -5.53 -42.38
CA THR A 425 -14.77 -5.19 -40.96
C THR A 425 -16.20 -5.50 -40.52
N ALA A 426 -17.15 -5.58 -41.46
CA ALA A 426 -18.55 -5.92 -41.18
C ALA A 426 -18.71 -7.26 -40.45
N ASP A 427 -17.92 -8.27 -40.81
CA ASP A 427 -17.98 -9.61 -40.20
C ASP A 427 -17.60 -9.61 -38.71
N TYR A 428 -16.79 -8.65 -38.30
CA TYR A 428 -16.26 -8.49 -36.94
C TYR A 428 -17.02 -7.45 -36.10
N GLY A 429 -18.09 -6.83 -36.62
CA GLY A 429 -18.87 -5.85 -35.86
C GLY A 429 -18.16 -4.51 -35.65
N ILE A 430 -17.23 -4.16 -36.55
CA ILE A 430 -16.53 -2.88 -36.55
C ILE A 430 -17.11 -2.02 -37.67
N GLU A 431 -17.46 -0.78 -37.35
CA GLU A 431 -17.92 0.20 -38.33
C GLU A 431 -16.81 1.20 -38.64
N VAL A 432 -16.54 1.38 -39.94
CA VAL A 432 -15.64 2.41 -40.44
C VAL A 432 -16.47 3.59 -40.95
N ASP A 433 -16.35 4.72 -40.25
CA ASP A 433 -17.11 5.94 -40.50
C ASP A 433 -16.51 6.74 -41.66
N SER A 434 -15.21 7.02 -41.58
CA SER A 434 -14.49 7.81 -42.56
C SER A 434 -13.12 7.24 -42.87
N VAL A 435 -12.70 7.35 -44.13
CA VAL A 435 -11.35 7.02 -44.60
C VAL A 435 -10.91 8.18 -45.48
N GLY A 436 -9.68 8.64 -45.29
CA GLY A 436 -9.13 9.75 -46.05
C GLY A 436 -7.62 9.65 -46.24
N VAL A 437 -7.15 9.82 -47.47
CA VAL A 437 -5.73 10.04 -47.75
C VAL A 437 -5.33 11.41 -47.22
N LYS A 438 -4.41 11.42 -46.25
CA LYS A 438 -3.91 12.65 -45.61
C LYS A 438 -2.94 13.38 -46.54
N ASP A 439 -1.90 12.68 -46.99
CA ASP A 439 -0.84 13.24 -47.83
C ASP A 439 -0.34 12.25 -48.89
N ILE A 440 -0.04 12.80 -50.07
CA ILE A 440 0.68 12.11 -51.15
C ILE A 440 2.02 12.81 -51.32
N ILE A 441 3.10 12.10 -51.01
CA ILE A 441 4.47 12.61 -51.06
C ILE A 441 5.15 12.02 -52.30
N LEU A 442 5.54 12.90 -53.21
CA LEU A 442 6.26 12.55 -54.43
C LEU A 442 7.78 12.61 -54.19
N PRO A 443 8.58 11.73 -54.83
CA PRO A 443 10.01 11.89 -54.91
C PRO A 443 10.40 13.23 -55.56
N GLY A 444 11.51 13.82 -55.12
CA GLY A 444 11.94 15.14 -55.61
C GLY A 444 12.17 15.21 -57.12
N GLU A 445 12.67 14.13 -57.72
CA GLU A 445 12.91 14.03 -59.16
C GLU A 445 11.60 14.14 -59.96
N ILE A 446 10.59 13.34 -59.58
CA ILE A 446 9.26 13.33 -60.23
C ILE A 446 8.57 14.67 -60.06
N LYS A 447 8.60 15.25 -58.86
CA LYS A 447 8.04 16.58 -58.59
C LYS A 447 8.65 17.63 -59.52
N THR A 448 9.96 17.56 -59.76
CA THR A 448 10.67 18.50 -60.64
C THR A 448 10.26 18.33 -62.10
N ILE A 449 10.11 17.08 -62.57
CA ILE A 449 9.66 16.78 -63.94
C ILE A 449 8.22 17.29 -64.15
N LEU A 450 7.31 16.99 -63.21
CA LEU A 450 5.91 17.40 -63.31
C LEU A 450 5.78 18.93 -63.34
N SER A 451 6.52 19.64 -62.49
CA SER A 451 6.55 21.11 -62.52
C SER A 451 6.97 21.67 -63.87
N LYS A 452 7.98 21.07 -64.53
CA LYS A 452 8.42 21.49 -65.87
C LYS A 452 7.37 21.21 -66.95
N VAL A 453 6.68 20.08 -66.87
CA VAL A 453 5.61 19.73 -67.81
C VAL A 453 4.44 20.72 -67.68
N VAL A 454 4.01 21.01 -66.45
CA VAL A 454 2.94 21.98 -66.18
C VAL A 454 3.35 23.39 -66.62
N GLU A 455 4.59 23.79 -66.37
CA GLU A 455 5.12 25.08 -66.82
C GLU A 455 5.09 25.19 -68.36
N ALA A 456 5.56 24.16 -69.06
CA ALA A 456 5.54 24.11 -70.52
C ALA A 456 4.11 24.13 -71.08
N GLU A 457 3.18 23.39 -70.48
CA GLU A 457 1.76 23.37 -70.88
C GLU A 457 1.11 24.74 -70.69
N LYS A 458 1.33 25.39 -69.53
CA LYS A 458 0.81 26.73 -69.26
C LYS A 458 1.42 27.77 -70.18
N ALA A 459 2.73 27.69 -70.48
CA ALA A 459 3.39 28.56 -71.44
C ALA A 459 2.82 28.38 -72.87
N ALA A 460 2.54 27.13 -73.27
CA ALA A 460 1.90 26.84 -74.55
C ALA A 460 0.46 27.38 -74.59
N GLN A 461 -0.32 27.17 -73.54
CA GLN A 461 -1.69 27.68 -73.41
C GLN A 461 -1.72 29.22 -73.46
N ALA A 462 -0.84 29.88 -72.72
CA ALA A 462 -0.69 31.34 -72.73
C ALA A 462 -0.30 31.85 -74.13
N ASN A 463 0.59 31.16 -74.84
CA ASN A 463 0.95 31.52 -76.21
C ASN A 463 -0.22 31.40 -77.19
N VAL A 464 -1.05 30.36 -77.07
CA VAL A 464 -2.25 30.19 -77.92
C VAL A 464 -3.25 31.30 -77.65
N VAL A 465 -3.49 31.64 -76.37
CA VAL A 465 -4.38 32.75 -75.99
C VAL A 465 -3.83 34.07 -76.54
N ARG A 466 -2.54 34.36 -76.31
CA ARG A 466 -1.88 35.57 -76.84
C ARG A 466 -2.00 35.68 -78.36
N ARG A 467 -1.72 34.59 -79.11
CA ARG A 467 -1.84 34.57 -80.58
C ARG A 467 -3.29 34.81 -81.04
N ARG A 468 -4.27 34.24 -80.33
CA ARG A 468 -5.70 34.44 -80.61
C ARG A 468 -6.11 35.88 -80.36
N GLU A 469 -5.67 36.46 -79.24
CA GLU A 469 -5.91 37.86 -78.88
C GLU A 469 -5.25 38.82 -79.87
N GLU A 470 -3.99 38.59 -80.24
CA GLU A 470 -3.28 39.36 -81.28
C GLU A 470 -4.04 39.32 -82.61
N THR A 471 -4.46 38.14 -83.06
CA THR A 471 -5.23 38.00 -84.31
C THR A 471 -6.58 38.71 -84.24
N ALA A 472 -7.30 38.59 -83.11
CA ALA A 472 -8.57 39.27 -82.90
C ALA A 472 -8.39 40.80 -82.87
N ALA A 473 -7.34 41.29 -82.20
CA ALA A 473 -6.98 42.71 -82.17
C ALA A 473 -6.63 43.22 -83.57
N THR A 474 -5.79 42.52 -84.33
CA THR A 474 -5.45 42.90 -85.72
C THR A 474 -6.67 42.91 -86.63
N ARG A 475 -7.57 41.93 -86.53
CA ARG A 475 -8.82 41.91 -87.31
C ARG A 475 -9.73 43.09 -86.94
N SER A 476 -9.87 43.39 -85.64
CA SER A 476 -10.63 44.53 -85.16
C SER A 476 -10.04 45.85 -85.67
N MET A 477 -8.72 46.01 -85.60
CA MET A 477 -8.02 47.17 -86.15
C MET A 477 -8.22 47.30 -87.65
N LEU A 478 -8.13 46.21 -88.42
CA LEU A 478 -8.37 46.22 -89.87
C LEU A 478 -9.80 46.64 -90.21
N ASN A 479 -10.80 46.09 -89.51
CA ASN A 479 -12.19 46.47 -89.70
C ASN A 479 -12.41 47.95 -89.35
N THR A 480 -11.81 48.41 -88.25
CA THR A 480 -11.84 49.81 -87.83
C THR A 480 -11.21 50.72 -88.89
N ALA A 481 -10.05 50.35 -89.44
CA ALA A 481 -9.37 51.09 -90.49
C ALA A 481 -10.22 51.18 -91.77
N LYS A 482 -10.86 50.08 -92.20
CA LYS A 482 -11.77 50.10 -93.36
C LYS A 482 -12.96 51.05 -93.18
N VAL A 483 -13.60 51.03 -92.00
CA VAL A 483 -14.72 51.95 -91.70
C VAL A 483 -14.24 53.42 -91.71
N MET A 484 -13.01 53.68 -91.29
CA MET A 484 -12.42 55.02 -91.31
C MET A 484 -12.01 55.50 -92.71
N GLU A 485 -11.54 54.58 -93.57
CA GLU A 485 -11.18 54.88 -94.97
C GLU A 485 -12.38 55.44 -95.73
N ASP A 486 -13.57 54.85 -95.52
CA ASP A 486 -14.81 55.26 -96.19
C ASP A 486 -15.54 56.44 -95.50
N ASN A 487 -15.09 56.88 -94.31
CA ASN A 487 -15.76 57.93 -93.54
C ASN A 487 -14.77 58.93 -92.88
N PRO A 488 -14.54 60.10 -93.53
CA PRO A 488 -13.64 61.14 -93.01
C PRO A 488 -14.01 61.69 -91.63
N VAL A 489 -15.30 61.71 -91.28
CA VAL A 489 -15.78 62.20 -89.97
C VAL A 489 -15.42 61.20 -88.87
N ALA A 490 -15.52 59.91 -89.14
CA ALA A 490 -15.13 58.85 -88.20
C ALA A 490 -13.63 58.84 -87.93
N LEU A 491 -12.80 59.08 -88.95
CA LEU A 491 -11.35 59.25 -88.79
C LEU A 491 -11.03 60.46 -87.88
N ARG A 492 -11.68 61.61 -88.12
CA ARG A 492 -11.47 62.81 -87.31
C ARG A 492 -11.87 62.62 -85.85
N LEU A 493 -12.98 61.93 -85.59
CA LEU A 493 -13.38 61.57 -84.22
C LEU A 493 -12.34 60.64 -83.56
N LYS A 494 -11.75 59.70 -84.32
CA LYS A 494 -10.71 58.82 -83.77
C LYS A 494 -9.41 59.56 -83.47
N GLU A 495 -9.00 60.48 -84.32
CA GLU A 495 -7.87 61.37 -84.05
C GLU A 495 -8.09 62.16 -82.75
N LEU A 496 -9.29 62.68 -82.54
CA LEU A 496 -9.65 63.39 -81.31
C LEU A 496 -9.65 62.46 -80.09
N GLU A 497 -10.16 61.22 -80.20
CA GLU A 497 -10.09 60.23 -79.12
C GLU A 497 -8.63 59.84 -78.78
N VAL A 498 -7.76 59.73 -79.79
CA VAL A 498 -6.32 59.47 -79.57
C VAL A 498 -5.66 60.68 -78.91
N LEU A 499 -5.99 61.90 -79.35
CA LEU A 499 -5.52 63.13 -78.71
C LEU A 499 -6.01 63.26 -77.26
N GLU A 500 -7.26 62.90 -76.98
CA GLU A 500 -7.82 62.84 -75.62
C GLU A 500 -7.04 61.84 -74.77
N ARG A 501 -6.80 60.62 -75.26
CA ARG A 501 -6.03 59.60 -74.54
C ARG A 501 -4.56 59.98 -74.34
N ILE A 502 -3.96 60.72 -75.28
CA ILE A 502 -2.62 61.29 -75.13
C ILE A 502 -2.65 62.40 -74.07
N ALA A 503 -3.63 63.29 -74.11
CA ALA A 503 -3.80 64.36 -73.13
C ALA A 503 -4.02 63.80 -71.71
N GLU A 504 -4.79 62.72 -71.58
CA GLU A 504 -5.00 62.00 -70.32
C GLU A 504 -3.70 61.40 -69.74
N LYS A 505 -2.74 61.02 -70.61
CA LYS A 505 -1.42 60.53 -70.19
C LYS A 505 -0.38 61.63 -69.92
N ILE A 506 -0.67 62.90 -70.24
CA ILE A 506 0.23 64.02 -70.00
C ILE A 506 -0.11 64.65 -68.64
N ASP A 507 0.62 64.22 -67.60
CA ASP A 507 0.40 64.70 -66.22
C ASP A 507 1.10 66.05 -65.93
N ARG A 508 2.04 66.50 -66.79
CA ARG A 508 2.79 67.76 -66.64
C ARG A 508 3.31 68.30 -67.97
N ILE A 509 3.02 69.56 -68.29
CA ILE A 509 3.61 70.30 -69.41
C ILE A 509 4.68 71.24 -68.85
N GLN A 510 5.95 71.05 -69.26
CA GLN A 510 7.04 71.97 -68.92
C GLN A 510 7.27 72.95 -70.09
N VAL A 511 7.02 74.25 -69.84
CA VAL A 511 7.31 75.32 -70.80
C VAL A 511 8.65 75.95 -70.41
N ASN A 512 9.68 75.75 -71.24
CA ASN A 512 10.99 76.36 -71.06
C ASN A 512 11.10 77.64 -71.91
N GLY A 513 10.62 78.76 -71.35
CA GLY A 513 10.75 80.09 -71.94
C GLY A 513 10.61 81.18 -70.87
N SER A 514 11.53 82.15 -70.83
CA SER A 514 11.56 83.23 -69.85
C SER A 514 10.33 84.13 -69.98
N LEU A 515 9.57 84.31 -68.90
CA LEU A 515 8.36 85.17 -68.83
C LEU A 515 8.60 86.61 -69.32
N ASP A 516 9.83 87.10 -69.25
CA ASP A 516 10.19 88.46 -69.69
C ASP A 516 10.13 88.65 -71.21
N SER A 517 10.38 87.61 -72.02
CA SER A 517 10.32 87.77 -73.49
C SER A 517 8.88 87.91 -73.99
N ILE A 518 7.92 87.29 -73.30
CA ILE A 518 6.49 87.31 -73.66
C ILE A 518 5.83 88.62 -73.23
N LEU A 519 6.22 89.19 -72.09
CA LEU A 519 5.70 90.47 -71.61
C LEU A 519 6.16 91.66 -72.46
N THR A 520 7.34 91.58 -73.07
CA THR A 520 7.91 92.68 -73.88
C THR A 520 7.29 92.75 -75.29
N GLU A 521 6.93 91.61 -75.90
CA GLU A 521 6.24 91.57 -77.20
C GLU A 521 4.78 92.04 -77.12
N LEU A 522 4.10 91.85 -75.99
CA LEU A 522 2.73 92.37 -75.77
C LEU A 522 2.67 93.90 -75.69
N ILE A 523 3.75 94.58 -75.32
CA ILE A 523 3.80 96.05 -75.20
C ILE A 523 4.07 96.72 -76.57
N GLN A 524 4.66 96.02 -77.54
CA GLN A 524 4.87 96.57 -78.90
C GLN A 524 3.62 96.50 -79.79
N ILE A 525 2.64 95.63 -79.48
CA ILE A 525 1.41 95.47 -80.28
C ILE A 525 0.39 96.62 -80.03
N ASN A 526 0.57 97.43 -78.99
CA ASN A 526 -0.34 98.55 -78.65
C ASN A 526 0.19 99.95 -79.06
N ARG A 527 1.14 100.03 -80.01
CA ARG A 527 1.53 101.28 -80.67
C ARG A 527 1.39 101.17 -82.20
N GLN A 528 0.15 101.08 -82.66
CA GLN A 528 -0.38 101.81 -83.82
C GLN A 528 -1.90 101.79 -83.83
#